data_AF-A0A2K4ZR51-F1
#
_entry.id   AF-A0A2K4ZR51-F1
#
_cell.length_a   1.000
_cell.length_b   1.000
_cell.length_c   1.000
_cell.angle_alpha   90.00
_cell.angle_beta   90.00
_cell.angle_gamma   90.00
#
_symmetry.space_group_name_H-M   'P 1'
#
loop_
_entity.id
_entity.type
_entity.pdbx_description
1 polymer ?
#
loop_
_entity_poly.entity_id
_entity_poly.type
_entity_poly.pdbx_seq_one_letter_code
_entity_poly.pdbx_strand_id
1 'polypeptide(L)'
;MLKSKHAKCLKYIDYIPDIINNPDYIGVNPNENGAESIELIKRYRDNVMIGIKLDKDNDYLYVSTMHDIQESKIQRRLHSGRIKEFKIDNTQNI
;
A
#
# COMPACT_ATOMS: atom_id res chain seq x y z
N MET A 1 4.21 -8.19 -20.59
CA MET A 1 5.40 -8.86 -20.03
C MET A 1 5.40 -8.63 -18.52
N LEU A 2 5.35 -9.69 -17.71
CA LEU A 2 5.27 -9.58 -16.25
C LEU A 2 6.64 -9.16 -15.69
N LYS A 3 6.78 -7.96 -15.13
CA LYS A 3 8.06 -7.53 -14.52
C LYS A 3 8.31 -8.37 -13.25
N SER A 4 9.57 -8.72 -12.98
CA SER A 4 9.98 -9.64 -11.90
C SER A 4 9.44 -9.27 -10.50
N LYS A 5 9.23 -7.98 -10.25
CA LYS A 5 8.68 -7.43 -9.00
C LYS A 5 7.19 -7.75 -8.78
N HIS A 6 6.44 -7.99 -9.86
CA HIS A 6 5.05 -8.41 -9.73
C HIS A 6 4.95 -9.90 -9.42
N ALA A 7 5.83 -10.73 -9.99
CA ALA A 7 5.75 -12.18 -9.87
C ALA A 7 5.74 -12.66 -8.40
N LYS A 8 6.53 -12.02 -7.53
CA LYS A 8 6.60 -12.40 -6.11
C LYS A 8 5.35 -12.02 -5.32
N CYS A 9 4.68 -10.95 -5.70
CA CYS A 9 3.50 -10.47 -4.96
C CYS A 9 2.18 -11.08 -5.47
N LEU A 10 2.16 -11.73 -6.65
CA LEU A 10 0.95 -12.36 -7.22
C LEU A 10 0.24 -13.31 -6.25
N LYS A 11 0.99 -14.05 -5.43
CA LYS A 11 0.42 -14.97 -4.42
C LYS A 11 -0.38 -14.28 -3.31
N TYR A 12 -0.35 -12.96 -3.24
CA TYR A 12 -1.10 -12.15 -2.27
C TYR A 12 -2.27 -11.40 -2.94
N ILE A 13 -2.64 -11.70 -4.19
CA ILE A 13 -3.77 -11.02 -4.86
C ILE A 13 -5.06 -11.18 -4.05
N ASP A 14 -5.37 -12.39 -3.58
CA ASP A 14 -6.57 -12.65 -2.78
C ASP A 14 -6.52 -11.98 -1.40
N TYR A 15 -5.38 -11.42 -1.02
CA TYR A 15 -5.15 -10.72 0.24
C TYR A 15 -5.33 -9.20 0.11
N ILE A 16 -5.61 -8.68 -1.10
CA ILE A 16 -5.89 -7.25 -1.30
C ILE A 16 -6.93 -6.70 -0.30
N PRO A 17 -8.06 -7.39 -0.01
CA PRO A 17 -8.99 -6.93 1.01
C PRO A 17 -8.36 -6.78 2.40
N ASP A 18 -7.47 -7.69 2.81
CA ASP A 18 -6.76 -7.59 4.09
C ASP A 18 -5.75 -6.42 4.09
N ILE A 19 -5.03 -6.22 2.99
CA ILE A 19 -4.09 -5.09 2.84
C ILE A 19 -4.84 -3.75 2.96
N ILE A 20 -6.06 -3.65 2.40
CA ILE A 20 -6.89 -2.45 2.47
C ILE A 20 -7.40 -2.21 3.88
N ASN A 21 -7.91 -3.26 4.54
CA ASN A 21 -8.54 -3.12 5.86
C ASN A 21 -7.54 -3.01 7.01
N ASN A 22 -6.38 -3.67 6.89
CA ASN A 22 -5.39 -3.80 7.96
C ASN A 22 -3.96 -3.49 7.49
N PRO A 23 -3.67 -2.37 6.82
CA PRO A 23 -2.30 -2.06 6.40
C PRO A 23 -1.38 -1.89 7.62
N ASP A 24 -0.09 -2.20 7.48
CA ASP A 24 0.90 -1.88 8.53
C ASP A 24 1.47 -0.47 8.34
N TYR A 25 1.51 0.00 7.09
CA TYR A 25 1.92 1.37 6.76
C TYR A 25 1.02 2.01 5.72
N ILE A 26 0.82 3.32 5.85
CA ILE A 26 0.07 4.16 4.91
C ILE A 26 0.94 5.35 4.48
N GLY A 27 0.81 5.76 3.23
CA GLY A 27 1.47 6.95 2.70
C GLY A 27 0.85 7.47 1.42
N VAL A 28 1.54 8.43 0.80
CA VAL A 28 1.13 9.06 -0.46
C VAL A 28 2.34 9.11 -1.39
N ASN A 29 2.13 8.93 -2.69
CA ASN A 29 3.22 9.06 -3.66
C ASN A 29 3.50 10.54 -3.95
N PRO A 30 4.66 11.10 -3.54
CA PRO A 30 4.96 12.53 -3.71
C PRO A 30 5.18 12.95 -5.17
N ASN A 31 5.30 11.98 -6.09
CA ASN A 31 5.51 12.23 -7.50
C ASN A 31 4.20 12.35 -8.30
N GLU A 32 3.05 12.10 -7.68
CA GLU A 32 1.76 12.33 -8.31
C GLU A 32 1.25 13.72 -7.92
N ASN A 33 0.97 14.55 -8.93
CA ASN A 33 0.51 15.93 -8.75
C ASN A 33 -0.96 15.91 -8.30
N GLY A 34 -1.21 15.61 -7.03
CA GLY A 34 -2.54 15.56 -6.44
C GLY A 34 -2.67 14.50 -5.36
N ALA A 35 -3.65 14.65 -4.47
CA ALA A 35 -4.00 13.67 -3.42
C ALA A 35 -4.72 12.43 -4.00
N GLU A 36 -4.34 12.00 -5.20
CA GLU A 36 -5.09 11.04 -6.02
C GLU A 36 -4.58 9.61 -5.86
N SER A 37 -3.50 9.42 -5.11
CA SER A 37 -3.02 8.09 -4.79
C SER A 37 -2.62 7.87 -3.33
N ILE A 38 -2.97 6.69 -2.86
CA ILE A 38 -2.64 6.19 -1.53
C ILE A 38 -1.74 4.97 -1.69
N GLU A 39 -0.67 4.93 -0.90
CA GLU A 39 0.23 3.79 -0.79
C GLU A 39 -0.10 3.01 0.49
N LEU A 40 -0.45 1.73 0.36
CA LEU A 40 -0.64 0.82 1.50
C LEU A 40 0.42 -0.26 1.46
N ILE A 41 1.02 -0.57 2.62
CA ILE A 41 2.02 -1.63 2.76
C ILE A 41 1.58 -2.59 3.85
N LYS A 42 1.66 -3.89 3.53
CA LYS A 42 1.42 -4.99 4.46
C LYS A 42 2.62 -5.93 4.48
N ARG A 43 3.02 -6.34 5.68
CA ARG A 43 4.11 -7.29 5.93
C ARG A 43 3.50 -8.67 6.14
N TYR A 44 3.86 -9.60 5.25
CA TYR A 44 3.62 -11.02 5.40
C TYR A 44 4.98 -11.72 5.57
N ARG A 45 5.15 -12.88 4.91
CA ARG A 45 6.48 -13.45 4.67
C ARG A 45 7.33 -12.57 3.74
N ASP A 46 6.66 -11.86 2.83
CA ASP A 46 7.26 -10.83 1.98
C ASP A 46 6.51 -9.52 2.23
N ASN A 47 7.14 -8.38 2.01
CA ASN A 47 6.47 -7.09 2.13
C ASN A 47 5.77 -6.75 0.80
N VAL A 48 4.49 -6.44 0.87
CA VAL A 48 3.64 -6.14 -0.28
C VAL A 48 3.19 -4.69 -0.19
N MET A 49 3.30 -3.98 -1.30
CA MET A 49 2.78 -2.62 -1.44
C MET A 49 1.72 -2.58 -2.54
N ILE A 50 0.58 -1.96 -2.24
CA ILE A 50 -0.42 -1.60 -3.24
C ILE A 50 -0.55 -0.08 -3.36
N GLY A 51 -0.84 0.38 -4.57
CA GLY A 51 -1.19 1.77 -4.85
C GLY A 51 -2.66 1.87 -5.24
N ILE A 52 -3.44 2.63 -4.48
CA ILE A 52 -4.84 2.92 -4.78
C ILE A 52 -4.92 4.27 -5.48
N LYS A 53 -5.74 4.39 -6.52
CA LYS A 53 -5.97 5.63 -7.28
C LYS A 53 -7.43 5.98 -7.40
N LEU A 54 -7.72 7.28 -7.48
CA LEU A 54 -9.03 7.81 -7.84
C LEU A 54 -9.13 7.94 -9.37
N ASP A 55 -10.15 7.30 -9.95
CA ASP A 55 -10.63 7.60 -11.29
C ASP A 55 -11.63 8.75 -11.19
N LYS A 56 -11.23 9.96 -11.60
CA LYS A 56 -12.06 11.17 -11.51
C LYS A 56 -13.21 11.19 -12.50
N ASP A 57 -13.05 10.51 -13.64
CA ASP A 57 -14.04 10.53 -14.71
C ASP A 57 -15.24 9.65 -14.32
N ASN A 58 -14.98 8.60 -13.54
CA ASN A 58 -15.97 7.60 -13.14
C ASN A 58 -16.25 7.57 -11.63
N ASP A 59 -15.63 8.47 -10.85
CA ASP A 59 -15.79 8.64 -9.39
C ASP A 59 -15.63 7.34 -8.57
N TYR A 60 -14.56 6.57 -8.83
CA TYR A 60 -14.25 5.35 -8.06
C TYR A 60 -12.77 5.21 -7.70
N LEU A 61 -12.50 4.52 -6.59
CA LEU A 61 -11.15 4.13 -6.19
C LEU A 61 -10.83 2.72 -6.68
N TYR A 62 -9.61 2.50 -7.15
CA TYR A 62 -9.14 1.18 -7.58
C TYR A 62 -7.68 0.93 -7.23
N VAL A 63 -7.34 -0.36 -7.09
CA VAL A 63 -5.95 -0.79 -6.91
C VAL A 63 -5.24 -0.72 -8.26
N SER A 64 -4.45 0.33 -8.45
CA SER A 64 -3.72 0.61 -9.69
C SER A 64 -2.43 -0.20 -9.85
N THR A 65 -1.76 -0.52 -8.74
CA THR A 65 -0.48 -1.24 -8.75
C THR A 65 -0.35 -2.13 -7.53
N MET A 66 0.38 -3.24 -7.68
CA MET A 66 0.79 -4.14 -6.61
C MET A 66 2.22 -4.61 -6.89
N HIS A 67 3.13 -4.52 -5.92
CA HIS A 67 4.50 -4.98 -6.06
C HIS A 67 5.13 -5.38 -4.73
N ASP A 68 6.18 -6.20 -4.80
CA ASP A 68 7.04 -6.44 -3.64
C ASP A 68 7.84 -5.17 -3.28
N ILE A 69 8.02 -4.93 -1.99
CA ILE A 69 8.85 -3.82 -1.48
C ILE A 69 9.96 -4.35 -0.58
N GLN A 70 11.18 -3.85 -0.78
CA GLN A 70 12.30 -4.24 0.08
C GLN A 70 12.22 -3.54 1.44
N GLU A 71 12.65 -4.23 2.49
CA GLU A 71 12.70 -3.68 3.85
C GLU A 71 13.47 -2.37 3.91
N SER A 72 14.63 -2.28 3.22
CA SER A 72 15.44 -1.06 3.16
C SER A 72 14.67 0.15 2.59
N LYS A 73 13.71 -0.09 1.67
CA LYS A 73 12.84 0.98 1.15
C LYS A 73 11.77 1.39 2.15
N ILE A 74 11.22 0.45 2.92
CA ILE A 74 10.26 0.75 3.99
C ILE A 74 10.95 1.66 5.02
N GLN A 75 12.11 1.24 5.52
CA GLN A 75 12.88 2.00 6.51
C GLN A 75 13.22 3.41 6.02
N ARG A 76 13.69 3.53 4.77
CA ARG A 76 13.98 4.85 4.17
C ARG A 76 12.74 5.74 4.08
N ARG A 77 11.58 5.17 3.73
CA ARG A 77 10.32 5.94 3.57
C ARG A 77 9.70 6.33 4.91
N LEU A 78 9.86 5.50 5.95
CA LEU A 78 9.53 5.84 7.33
C LEU A 78 10.39 7.02 7.79
N HIS A 79 11.70 6.91 7.60
CA HIS A 79 12.65 7.98 7.97
C HIS A 79 12.34 9.31 7.24
N SER A 80 11.94 9.25 5.97
CA SER A 80 11.59 10.46 5.21
C SER A 80 10.16 10.97 5.49
N GLY A 81 9.36 10.26 6.29
CA GLY A 81 7.96 10.58 6.53
C GLY A 81 7.02 10.36 5.34
N ARG A 82 7.47 9.69 4.26
CA ARG A 82 6.62 9.37 3.09
C ARG A 82 5.52 8.37 3.45
N ILE A 83 5.85 7.43 4.34
CA ILE A 83 4.90 6.49 4.91
C ILE A 83 4.93 6.63 6.43
N LYS A 84 3.82 6.26 7.08
CA LYS A 84 3.65 6.23 8.53
C LYS A 84 3.13 4.85 8.93
N GLU A 85 3.48 4.43 10.14
CA GLU A 85 2.83 3.26 10.77
C GLU A 85 1.33 3.50 10.87
N PHE A 86 0.55 2.50 10.47
CA PHE A 86 -0.88 2.50 10.65
C PHE A 86 -1.25 1.63 11.85
N LYS A 87 -2.04 2.19 12.76
CA LYS A 87 -2.56 1.48 13.94
C LYS A 87 -4.06 1.76 13.97
N ILE A 88 -4.85 0.70 14.01
CA ILE A 88 -6.28 0.81 14.27
C ILE A 88 -6.41 0.91 15.78
N ASP A 89 -6.87 2.07 16.27
CA ASP A 89 -7.26 2.21 17.66
C ASP A 89 -8.48 1.34 17.90
N ASN A 90 -8.29 0.15 18.48
CA ASN A 90 -9.40 -0.70 18.89
C ASN A 90 -10.13 0.00 20.04
N THR A 91 -11.13 0.81 19.71
CA THR A 91 -12.05 1.36 20.70
C THR A 91 -13.06 0.27 21.08
N GLN A 92 -12.59 -0.82 21.70
CA GLN A 92 -13.45 -1.61 22.56
C GLN A 92 -13.51 -0.88 23.90
N ASN A 93 -14.32 0.19 23.93
CA ASN A 93 -14.79 0.71 25.21
C ASN A 93 -15.73 -0.34 25.81
N ILE A 94 -15.41 -0.68 27.05
CA ILE A 94 -16.04 -1.62 27.98
C ILE A 94 -17.57 -1.44 28.05
#